data_AF-A0A973ZCA8-F1
#
_entry.id   AF-A0A973ZCA8-F1
#
_cell.length_a   1.000
_cell.length_b   1.000
_cell.length_c   1.000
_cell.angle_alpha   90.00
_cell.angle_beta   90.00
_cell.angle_gamma   90.00
#
_symmetry.space_group_name_H-M   'P 1'
#
loop_
_entity.id
_entity.type
_entity.pdbx_description
1 polymer ?
#
loop_
_entity_poly.entity_id
_entity_poly.type
_entity_poly.pdbx_seq_one_letter_code
_entity_poly.pdbx_strand_id
1 'polypeptide(L)' 'MTAPQAVRRIFELVAESGTSDQDLNTLFAALTEDFQGALDAAGDEANMPLDQEPAQVNDDLEVVRGRAGI' A
#
# COMPACT_ATOMS: atom_id res chain seq x y z
N MET A 1 1.16 -16.43 -12.06
CA MET A 1 2.01 -16.47 -10.85
C MET A 1 1.29 -15.71 -9.76
N THR A 2 1.21 -16.23 -8.55
CA THR A 2 0.68 -15.52 -7.37
C THR A 2 1.71 -15.61 -6.25
N ALA A 3 1.90 -14.51 -5.51
CA ALA A 3 2.85 -14.41 -4.40
C ALA A 3 2.08 -13.98 -3.14
N PRO A 4 1.60 -14.91 -2.29
CA PRO A 4 0.80 -14.59 -1.11
C PRO A 4 1.50 -13.61 -0.14
N GLN A 5 2.81 -13.76 0.01
CA GLN A 5 3.68 -12.87 0.78
C GLN A 5 3.75 -11.43 0.26
N ALA A 6 3.27 -11.13 -0.95
CA ALA A 6 3.20 -9.77 -1.49
C ALA A 6 1.90 -9.04 -1.13
N VAL A 7 0.94 -9.70 -0.48
CA VAL A 7 -0.34 -9.07 -0.12
C VAL A 7 -0.09 -7.88 0.81
N ARG A 8 -0.66 -6.72 0.44
CA ARG A 8 -0.60 -5.44 1.19
C ARG A 8 0.82 -4.99 1.52
N ARG A 9 1.76 -5.23 0.61
CA ARG A 9 3.16 -4.82 0.79
C ARG A 9 3.63 -4.07 -0.45
N ILE A 10 4.42 -3.03 -0.22
CA ILE A 10 4.99 -2.20 -1.27
C ILE A 10 6.50 -2.43 -1.31
N PHE A 11 7.01 -2.71 -2.50
CA PHE A 11 8.41 -2.93 -2.77
C PHE A 11 8.77 -2.21 -4.06
N GLU A 12 9.91 -1.51 -4.07
CA GLU A 12 10.51 -0.99 -5.28
C GLU A 12 11.77 -1.79 -5.61
N LEU A 13 11.80 -2.39 -6.81
CA LEU A 13 12.98 -3.06 -7.34
C LEU A 13 13.69 -2.13 -8.31
N VAL A 14 14.89 -1.66 -7.95
CA VAL A 14 15.77 -0.95 -8.86
C VAL A 14 16.89 -1.89 -9.30
N ALA A 15 16.95 -2.20 -10.60
CA ALA A 15 17.99 -3.06 -11.17
C ALA A 15 18.48 -2.50 -12.52
N GLU A 16 19.80 -2.33 -12.65
CA GLU A 16 20.44 -1.92 -13.92
C GLU A 16 20.95 -3.13 -14.71
N SER A 17 21.52 -4.13 -14.03
CA SER A 17 21.92 -5.43 -14.57
C SER A 17 22.05 -6.47 -13.43
N GLY A 18 21.76 -7.73 -13.71
CA GLY A 18 21.81 -8.82 -12.72
C GLY A 18 21.13 -10.10 -13.22
N THR A 19 21.39 -11.23 -12.56
CA THR A 19 20.68 -12.49 -12.84
C THR A 19 19.26 -12.42 -12.29
N SER A 20 18.31 -13.04 -12.99
CA SER A 20 16.89 -13.06 -12.62
C SER A 20 16.58 -13.87 -11.34
N ASP A 21 17.57 -14.55 -10.76
CA ASP A 21 17.39 -15.54 -9.69
C ASP A 21 17.31 -14.89 -8.30
N GLN A 22 16.41 -13.92 -8.13
CA GLN A 22 16.09 -13.36 -6.82
C GLN A 22 14.83 -14.03 -6.26
N ASP A 23 14.94 -14.58 -5.04
CA ASP A 23 13.77 -15.04 -4.30
C ASP A 23 12.97 -13.84 -3.77
N LEU A 24 12.07 -13.34 -4.61
CA LEU A 24 11.19 -12.21 -4.26
C LEU A 24 10.30 -12.52 -3.05
N ASN A 25 10.03 -13.79 -2.75
CA ASN A 25 9.16 -14.14 -1.64
C ASN A 25 9.80 -13.81 -0.30
N THR A 26 11.11 -14.04 -0.18
CA THR A 26 11.88 -13.63 1.00
C THR A 26 11.91 -12.11 1.15
N LEU A 27 12.05 -11.37 0.03
CA LEU A 27 12.00 -9.91 0.06
C LEU A 27 10.63 -9.41 0.53
N PHE A 28 9.55 -9.95 -0.04
CA PHE A 28 8.20 -9.57 0.36
C PHE A 28 7.91 -9.89 1.82
N ALA A 29 8.30 -11.08 2.30
CA ALA A 29 8.06 -11.49 3.68
C ALA A 29 8.72 -10.57 4.73
N ALA A 30 9.76 -9.83 4.35
CA ALA A 30 10.44 -8.88 5.22
C ALA A 30 9.74 -7.51 5.32
N LEU A 31 8.78 -7.22 4.44
CA LEU A 31 8.11 -5.92 4.39
C LEU A 31 6.98 -5.82 5.39
N THR A 32 6.82 -4.62 5.94
CA THR A 32 5.66 -4.26 6.74
C THR A 32 4.41 -4.26 5.87
N GLU A 33 3.35 -4.81 6.42
CA GLU A 33 2.08 -4.92 5.73
C GLU A 33 1.22 -3.69 6.01
N ASP A 34 0.59 -3.14 4.97
CA ASP A 34 -0.41 -2.09 5.11
C ASP A 34 -1.63 -2.61 5.87
N PHE A 35 -2.20 -1.75 6.70
CA PHE A 35 -3.42 -2.08 7.42
C PHE A 35 -4.60 -2.19 6.44
N GLN A 36 -5.40 -3.24 6.59
CA GLN A 36 -6.56 -3.44 5.74
C GLN A 36 -7.55 -2.27 5.90
N GLY A 37 -7.84 -1.58 4.79
CA GLY A 37 -8.79 -0.48 4.75
C GLY A 37 -8.25 0.85 5.27
N ALA A 38 -6.97 0.92 5.67
CA ALA A 38 -6.31 2.19 5.94
C ALA A 38 -6.11 2.98 4.63
N LEU A 39 -6.15 4.31 4.73
CA LEU A 39 -5.84 5.21 3.62
C LEU A 39 -4.32 5.39 3.48
N ASP A 40 -3.63 5.51 4.62
CA ASP A 40 -2.17 5.67 4.67
C ASP A 40 -1.47 4.31 4.73
N ALA A 41 -0.30 4.25 4.09
CA ALA A 41 0.52 3.03 4.05
C ALA A 41 1.28 2.82 5.37
N ALA A 42 1.79 1.61 5.57
CA ALA A 42 2.57 1.30 6.75
C ALA A 42 3.86 2.14 6.81
N GLY A 43 4.02 2.90 7.88
CA GLY A 43 5.20 3.75 8.11
C GLY A 43 5.05 5.19 7.64
N ASP A 44 3.92 5.55 7.01
CA ASP A 44 3.60 6.94 6.71
C ASP A 44 3.50 7.77 8.01
N GLU A 45 4.01 9.00 7.95
CA GLU A 45 3.87 9.93 9.05
C GLU A 45 2.40 10.34 9.21
N ALA A 46 1.92 10.43 10.45
CA ALA A 46 0.58 10.91 10.77
C ALA A 46 0.49 12.46 10.65
N ASN A 47 0.80 13.00 9.46
CA ASN A 47 0.89 14.43 9.19
C ASN A 47 -0.23 14.95 8.25
N MET A 48 -1.11 14.06 7.78
CA MET A 48 -2.29 14.39 6.95
C MET A 48 -3.57 13.87 7.61
N PRO A 49 -4.08 14.56 8.65
CA PRO A 49 -5.29 14.13 9.33
C PRO A 49 -6.52 14.35 8.43
N LEU A 50 -7.34 13.30 8.29
CA LEU A 50 -8.48 13.27 7.37
C LEU A 50 -9.52 14.38 7.62
N ASP A 51 -9.69 14.81 8.87
CA ASP A 51 -10.63 15.88 9.23
C ASP A 51 -10.15 17.28 8.85
N GLN A 52 -8.90 17.42 8.39
CA GLN A 52 -8.33 18.67 7.87
C GLN A 52 -8.22 18.66 6.34
N GLU A 53 -8.58 17.57 5.68
CA GLU A 53 -8.63 17.50 4.22
C GLU A 53 -9.71 18.44 3.67
N PRO A 54 -9.50 19.04 2.48
CA PRO A 54 -10.53 19.84 1.82
C PRO A 54 -11.84 19.06 1.66
N ALA A 55 -12.97 19.75 1.77
CA ALA A 55 -14.30 19.12 1.70
C ALA A 55 -14.48 18.22 0.46
N GLN A 56 -13.95 18.64 -0.69
CA GLN A 56 -13.99 17.85 -1.92
C GLN A 56 -13.29 16.49 -1.79
N VAL A 57 -12.16 16.41 -1.09
CA VAL A 57 -11.42 15.15 -0.88
C VAL A 57 -12.25 14.21 -0.01
N ASN A 58 -12.87 14.73 1.04
CA ASN A 58 -13.76 13.95 1.91
C ASN A 58 -14.99 13.42 1.16
N ASP A 59 -15.62 14.25 0.33
CA ASP A 59 -16.75 13.83 -0.51
C ASP A 59 -16.34 12.71 -1.49
N ASP A 60 -15.18 12.84 -2.13
CA ASP A 60 -14.65 11.84 -3.06
C ASP A 60 -14.34 10.52 -2.34
N LEU A 61 -13.79 10.56 -1.12
CA LEU A 61 -13.50 9.36 -0.32
C LEU A 61 -14.79 8.61 0.07
N GLU A 62 -15.86 9.31 0.44
CA GLU A 62 -17.15 8.68 0.74
C GLU A 62 -17.75 7.98 -0.49
N VAL A 63 -17.61 8.57 -1.68
CA VAL A 63 -18.02 7.93 -2.94
C VAL A 63 -17.21 6.65 -3.21
N VAL A 64 -15.91 6.67 -2.95
CA VAL A 64 -15.04 5.49 -3.15
C VAL A 64 -15.36 4.38 -2.16
N ARG A 65 -15.55 4.70 -0.87
CA ARG A 65 -15.94 3.73 0.17
C ARG A 65 -17.25 3.02 -0.16
N GLY A 66 -18.27 3.79 -0.56
CA GLY A 66 -19.57 3.24 -0.96
C GLY A 66 -19.51 2.30 -2.17
N ARG A 67 -18.50 2.44 -3.04
CA ARG A 67 -18.28 1.55 -4.21
C ARG A 67 -17.44 0.33 -3.87
N ALA A 68 -16.48 0.48 -2.96
CA ALA A 68 -15.56 -0.58 -2.59
C ALA A 68 -16.18 -1.60 -1.60
N GLY A 69 -17.32 -1.27 -0.98
CA GLY A 69 -17.99 -2.13 0.00
C GLY A 69 -17.16 -2.33 1.26
N ILE A 70 -16.36 -1.33 1.62
CA ILE A 70 -15.47 -1.27 2.78
C ILE A 70 -16.04 -0.26 3.76
#